data_AF-A0A150FSW7-F1
#
_entry.id   AF-A0A150FSW7-F1
#
_cell.length_a   1.000
_cell.length_b   1.000
_cell.length_c   1.000
_cell.angle_alpha   90.00
_cell.angle_beta   90.00
_cell.angle_gamma   90.00
#
_symmetry.space_group_name_H-M   'P 1'
#
loop_
_entity.id
_entity.type
_entity.pdbx_description
1 polymer ?
#
loop_
_entity_poly.entity_id
_entity_poly.type
_entity_poly.pdbx_seq_one_letter_code
_entity_poly.pdbx_strand_id
1 'polypeptide(L)'
;MSLFKPIQKAIINKFNTDPNIVDLNRILRIPNYMHLKDPSNPFRIKCIKFDSHLRYTQHEIADALQCDLQIIQNNISKKIEANIKENKVLEEKCKPSVLKEVTDIVVLKEWENKEFNTIEDIVDYLRRQDMGEVLGIKSEPNVAFRCIFHDDNHPSAVITNKQGVYKYFCNSPICKFHNENGLDIIDIVCKMKSITFIEAVKYLCQKFSIEMPDKRWKKSQEEKYIQNLNRLFDKSFLQQYKSLNKTIRWGIRVLAEINQIGLENITFDKFSLDGQNIFFFSNRYLAGRLGMNVKQANQYINLFCALKLINKVPKEDVPEALLDNAKEIAKKQGQRMINFYTVSSLGEVIQKSDEMANKMLKKGYSSIKTVSKVLIQNIFDEQVAGDIYKGCESSSFTRKVQDLIESYVLEEIMKKGYVILDDIYDKQIIIDGEVVEKENKYINYKRLIPVLIDKYNFEYRKANKELLQRFGLKGYSYVLYKKTA
;
A
#
# COMPACT_ATOMS: atom_id res chain seq x y z
N MET A 1 -13.84 11.94 32.74
CA MET A 1 -14.70 10.76 32.50
C MET A 1 -15.36 10.88 31.14
N SER A 2 -15.56 9.79 30.40
CA SER A 2 -16.15 9.86 29.06
C SER A 2 -17.69 9.97 29.13
N LEU A 3 -18.24 11.16 28.82
CA LEU A 3 -19.70 11.39 28.67
C LEU A 3 -20.29 10.69 27.44
N PHE A 4 -19.45 9.99 26.66
CA PHE A 4 -19.81 9.34 25.42
C PHE A 4 -20.95 8.34 25.55
N LYS A 5 -20.85 7.37 26.49
CA LYS A 5 -21.87 6.31 26.62
C LYS A 5 -23.26 6.86 27.00
N PRO A 6 -23.40 7.76 27.98
CA PRO A 6 -24.68 8.40 28.29
C PRO A 6 -25.26 9.18 27.11
N ILE A 7 -24.46 10.03 26.45
CA ILE A 7 -24.90 10.82 25.30
C ILE A 7 -25.32 9.90 24.14
N GLN A 8 -24.56 8.85 23.88
CA GLN A 8 -24.88 7.87 22.85
C GLN A 8 -26.20 7.13 23.13
N LYS A 9 -26.46 6.76 24.39
CA LYS A 9 -27.76 6.19 24.79
C LYS A 9 -28.91 7.17 24.59
N ALA A 10 -28.69 8.46 24.85
CA ALA A 10 -29.68 9.48 24.59
C ALA A 10 -29.98 9.64 23.09
N ILE A 11 -28.94 9.60 22.24
CA ILE A 11 -29.09 9.58 20.77
C ILE A 11 -29.90 8.35 20.33
N ILE A 12 -29.56 7.16 20.85
CA ILE A 12 -30.29 5.91 20.57
C ILE A 12 -31.77 6.07 20.92
N ASN A 13 -32.08 6.57 22.13
CA ASN A 13 -33.46 6.76 22.57
C ASN A 13 -34.22 7.80 21.72
N LYS A 14 -33.56 8.90 21.35
CA LYS A 14 -34.18 9.99 20.58
C LYS A 14 -34.53 9.56 19.15
N PHE A 15 -33.66 8.77 18.52
CA PHE A 15 -33.79 8.37 17.11
C PHE A 15 -34.20 6.91 16.92
N ASN A 16 -34.43 6.17 18.01
CA ASN A 16 -34.81 4.76 18.03
C ASN A 16 -33.88 3.87 17.18
N THR A 17 -32.57 4.02 17.36
CA THR A 17 -31.55 3.24 16.62
C THR A 17 -31.15 1.96 17.37
N ASP A 18 -30.25 1.15 16.79
CA ASP A 18 -29.84 -0.13 17.39
C ASP A 18 -29.24 0.08 18.81
N PRO A 19 -29.81 -0.58 19.85
CA PRO A 19 -29.41 -0.37 21.25
C PRO A 19 -27.98 -0.80 21.55
N ASN A 20 -27.36 -1.60 20.68
CA ASN A 20 -26.00 -2.10 20.86
C ASN A 20 -24.92 -1.11 20.40
N ILE A 21 -25.30 0.03 19.81
CA ILE A 21 -24.37 1.03 19.26
C ILE A 21 -23.93 2.01 20.38
N VAL A 22 -23.38 1.48 21.46
CA VAL A 22 -22.94 2.25 22.65
C VAL A 22 -21.42 2.33 22.82
N ASP A 23 -20.67 1.60 21.99
CA ASP A 23 -19.21 1.58 21.99
C ASP A 23 -18.66 2.18 20.68
N LEU A 24 -17.52 2.87 20.77
CA LEU A 24 -16.91 3.61 19.66
C LEU A 24 -16.71 2.74 18.40
N ASN A 25 -16.30 1.49 18.61
CA ASN A 25 -16.02 0.53 17.53
C ASN A 25 -17.27 0.05 16.79
N ARG A 26 -18.46 0.24 17.36
CA ARG A 26 -19.74 -0.20 16.78
C ARG A 26 -20.43 0.90 15.97
N ILE A 27 -19.96 2.14 16.07
CA ILE A 27 -20.63 3.33 15.52
C ILE A 27 -20.29 3.59 14.04
N LEU A 28 -19.12 3.15 13.57
CA LEU A 28 -18.61 3.58 12.27
C LEU A 28 -18.44 2.43 11.26
N ARG A 29 -18.88 2.71 10.03
CA ARG A 29 -18.57 1.96 8.82
C ARG A 29 -17.71 2.84 7.93
N ILE A 30 -16.63 2.29 7.38
CA ILE A 30 -15.68 3.05 6.58
C ILE A 30 -16.24 3.24 5.15
N PRO A 31 -16.35 4.49 4.64
CA PRO A 31 -16.79 4.75 3.28
C PRO A 31 -15.92 4.05 2.23
N ASN A 32 -16.49 3.72 1.07
CA ASN A 32 -15.87 3.06 -0.07
C ASN A 32 -15.48 1.58 0.10
N TYR A 33 -15.70 1.00 1.28
CA TYR A 33 -15.62 -0.44 1.52
C TYR A 33 -16.96 -1.13 1.20
N MET A 34 -16.89 -2.43 0.90
CA MET A 34 -18.07 -3.27 0.74
C MET A 34 -18.58 -3.72 2.11
N HIS A 35 -19.87 -3.54 2.35
CA HIS A 35 -20.55 -4.10 3.52
C HIS A 35 -20.96 -5.54 3.21
N LEU A 36 -20.42 -6.51 3.96
CA LEU A 36 -20.55 -7.94 3.67
C LEU A 36 -21.30 -8.73 4.75
N LYS A 37 -21.98 -8.06 5.69
CA LYS A 37 -22.69 -8.73 6.79
C LYS A 37 -23.82 -9.63 6.28
N ASP A 38 -24.42 -9.27 5.14
CA ASP A 38 -25.29 -10.13 4.35
C ASP A 38 -24.54 -10.52 3.07
N PRO A 39 -24.06 -11.78 2.95
CA PRO A 39 -23.33 -12.24 1.77
C PRO A 39 -24.17 -12.20 0.48
N SER A 40 -25.50 -12.25 0.60
CA SER A 40 -26.41 -12.28 -0.55
C SER A 40 -26.74 -10.89 -1.11
N ASN A 41 -26.47 -9.83 -0.35
CA ASN A 41 -26.74 -8.45 -0.74
C ASN A 41 -25.58 -7.51 -0.36
N PRO A 42 -24.41 -7.67 -0.99
CA PRO A 42 -23.27 -6.81 -0.72
C PRO A 42 -23.51 -5.42 -1.32
N PHE A 43 -23.31 -4.37 -0.53
CA PHE A 43 -23.41 -3.00 -1.01
C PHE A 43 -22.22 -2.15 -0.59
N ARG A 44 -21.90 -1.14 -1.41
CA ARG A 44 -20.80 -0.22 -1.13
C ARG A 44 -21.26 0.84 -0.13
N ILE A 45 -20.50 1.01 0.95
CA ILE A 45 -20.75 2.05 1.94
C ILE A 45 -20.46 3.41 1.31
N LYS A 46 -21.46 4.29 1.26
CA LYS A 46 -21.35 5.65 0.72
C LYS A 46 -21.35 6.67 1.86
N CYS A 47 -20.48 7.66 1.79
CA CYS A 47 -20.61 8.85 2.62
C CYS A 47 -21.59 9.81 1.94
N ILE A 48 -22.73 10.08 2.59
CA ILE A 48 -23.79 10.96 2.03
C ILE A 48 -23.43 12.44 2.26
N LYS A 49 -22.87 12.74 3.43
CA LYS A 49 -22.45 14.10 3.82
C LYS A 49 -21.27 14.00 4.78
N PHE A 50 -20.22 14.77 4.49
CA PHE A 50 -19.09 14.95 5.39
C PHE A 50 -18.71 16.44 5.38
N ASP A 51 -18.72 17.05 6.55
CA ASP A 51 -18.32 18.43 6.75
C ASP A 51 -17.25 18.47 7.84
N SER A 52 -16.02 18.83 7.45
CA SER A 52 -14.89 18.91 8.36
C SER A 52 -14.92 20.13 9.27
N HIS A 53 -15.75 21.12 8.97
CA HIS A 53 -15.87 22.37 9.72
C HIS A 53 -17.01 22.34 10.73
N LEU A 54 -18.00 21.47 10.53
CA LEU A 54 -19.09 21.23 11.48
C LEU A 54 -18.59 20.35 12.64
N ARG A 55 -18.40 20.93 13.82
CA ARG A 55 -17.98 20.23 15.04
C ARG A 55 -18.91 20.62 16.18
N TYR A 56 -19.35 19.62 16.94
CA TYR A 56 -20.17 19.82 18.13
C TYR A 56 -19.42 19.28 19.34
N THR A 57 -19.44 20.04 20.41
CA THR A 57 -18.99 19.60 21.73
C THR A 57 -19.99 18.65 22.35
N GLN A 58 -19.56 17.88 23.35
CA GLN A 58 -20.44 16.98 24.10
C GLN A 58 -21.57 17.73 24.82
N HIS A 59 -21.33 18.97 25.25
CA HIS A 59 -22.33 19.82 25.91
C HIS A 59 -23.41 20.27 24.93
N GLU A 60 -23.03 20.80 23.76
CA GLU A 60 -23.98 21.22 22.73
C GLU A 60 -24.89 20.06 22.27
N ILE A 61 -24.34 18.85 22.16
CA ILE A 61 -25.13 17.65 21.83
C ILE A 61 -26.09 17.30 22.97
N ALA A 62 -25.63 17.34 24.22
CA ALA A 62 -26.48 17.00 25.36
C ALA A 62 -27.60 18.01 25.58
N ASP A 63 -27.32 19.30 25.43
CA ASP A 63 -28.30 20.39 25.49
C ASP A 63 -29.37 20.21 24.39
N ALA A 64 -28.94 19.92 23.16
CA ALA A 64 -29.86 19.64 22.05
C ALA A 64 -30.73 18.39 22.28
N LEU A 65 -30.22 17.41 23.04
CA LEU A 65 -30.94 16.19 23.42
C LEU A 65 -31.77 16.35 24.70
N GLN A 66 -31.77 17.54 25.32
CA GLN A 66 -32.41 17.80 26.64
C GLN A 66 -31.93 16.81 27.72
N CYS A 67 -30.66 16.43 27.66
CA CYS A 67 -30.03 15.56 28.64
C CYS A 67 -29.38 16.40 29.73
N ASP A 68 -29.90 16.30 30.95
CA ASP A 68 -29.28 16.94 32.11
C ASP A 68 -27.96 16.22 32.45
N LEU A 69 -26.86 16.82 31.96
CA LEU A 69 -25.52 16.32 32.20
C LEU A 69 -25.16 16.31 33.69
N GLN A 70 -25.71 17.22 34.50
CA GLN A 70 -25.45 17.25 35.93
C GLN A 70 -26.11 16.04 36.63
N ILE A 71 -27.32 15.65 36.22
CA ILE A 71 -27.97 14.43 36.74
C ILE A 71 -27.19 13.17 36.33
N ILE A 72 -26.72 13.09 35.08
CA ILE A 72 -25.91 11.96 34.59
C ILE A 72 -24.60 11.86 35.39
N GLN A 73 -23.95 12.99 35.61
CA GLN A 73 -22.67 13.07 36.32
C GLN A 73 -22.85 12.75 37.81
N ASN A 74 -23.93 13.22 38.44
CA ASN A 74 -24.30 12.87 39.81
C ASN A 74 -24.66 11.38 39.97
N ASN A 75 -25.35 10.78 39.00
CA ASN A 75 -25.65 9.34 39.02
C ASN A 75 -24.40 8.47 38.84
N ILE A 76 -23.46 8.92 38.01
CA ILE A 76 -22.14 8.29 37.88
C ILE A 76 -21.35 8.42 39.19
N SER A 77 -21.33 9.60 39.81
CA SER A 77 -20.68 9.83 41.11
C SER A 77 -21.29 8.99 42.23
N LYS A 78 -22.63 8.91 42.32
CA LYS A 78 -23.34 8.03 43.29
C LYS A 78 -23.03 6.55 43.08
N LYS A 79 -22.94 6.10 41.82
CA LYS A 79 -22.59 4.71 41.48
C LYS A 79 -21.12 4.41 41.83
N ILE A 80 -20.24 5.41 41.76
CA ILE A 80 -18.85 5.31 42.21
C ILE A 80 -18.78 5.31 43.74
N GLU A 81 -19.52 6.17 44.45
CA GLU A 81 -19.58 6.19 45.92
C GLU A 81 -20.14 4.88 46.50
N ALA A 82 -21.12 4.26 45.83
CA ALA A 82 -21.62 2.93 46.17
C ALA A 82 -20.54 1.85 45.97
N ASN A 83 -19.81 1.88 44.85
CA ASN A 83 -18.67 0.98 44.61
C ASN A 83 -17.50 1.22 45.57
N ILE A 84 -17.24 2.47 45.98
CA ILE A 84 -16.18 2.82 46.96
C ILE A 84 -16.59 2.35 48.36
N LYS A 85 -17.87 2.45 48.73
CA LYS A 85 -18.39 1.88 49.99
C LYS A 85 -18.34 0.35 50.01
N GLU A 86 -18.62 -0.32 48.89
CA GLU A 86 -18.43 -1.78 48.76
C GLU A 86 -16.95 -2.18 48.84
N ASN A 87 -16.03 -1.41 48.24
CA ASN A 87 -14.59 -1.69 48.29
C ASN A 87 -13.95 -1.38 49.66
N LYS A 88 -14.41 -0.36 50.39
CA LYS A 88 -13.91 -0.06 51.76
C LYS A 88 -14.26 -1.12 52.80
N VAL A 89 -15.35 -1.88 52.61
CA VAL A 89 -15.73 -2.99 53.49
C VAL A 89 -14.89 -4.26 53.23
N LEU A 90 -14.24 -4.35 52.06
CA LEU A 90 -13.38 -5.46 51.67
C LEU A 90 -11.90 -5.26 52.05
N GLU A 91 -11.42 -4.01 52.17
CA GLU A 91 -10.00 -3.70 52.48
C GLU A 91 -9.60 -4.01 53.94
N GLU A 92 -10.53 -4.14 54.89
CA GLU A 92 -10.19 -4.38 56.31
C GLU A 92 -9.97 -5.87 56.70
N LYS A 93 -10.00 -6.82 55.74
CA LYS A 93 -10.03 -8.26 56.10
C LYS A 93 -8.91 -9.18 55.59
N CYS A 94 -7.87 -8.71 54.92
CA CYS A 94 -6.78 -9.62 54.54
C CYS A 94 -5.40 -8.97 54.71
N LYS A 95 -4.66 -9.43 55.73
CA LYS A 95 -3.20 -9.28 55.77
C LYS A 95 -2.55 -10.44 55.01
N PRO A 96 -1.44 -10.22 54.27
CA PRO A 96 -0.97 -11.15 53.25
C PRO A 96 -0.06 -12.23 53.84
N SER A 97 -0.08 -13.41 53.21
CA SER A 97 1.04 -14.35 53.26
C SER A 97 1.42 -14.76 51.82
N VAL A 98 2.73 -14.69 51.59
CA VAL A 98 3.40 -14.44 50.31
C VAL A 98 3.29 -15.60 49.31
N LEU A 99 2.97 -15.28 48.06
CA LEU A 99 3.63 -15.81 46.86
C LEU A 99 3.77 -14.64 45.88
N LYS A 100 5.00 -14.36 45.44
CA LYS A 100 5.45 -13.15 44.72
C LYS A 100 4.42 -12.67 43.68
N GLU A 101 4.03 -11.41 43.79
CA GLU A 101 3.43 -10.67 42.67
C GLU A 101 4.27 -10.93 41.42
N VAL A 102 3.66 -11.53 40.39
CA VAL A 102 4.31 -11.65 39.07
C VAL A 102 4.39 -10.23 38.53
N THR A 103 5.51 -9.55 38.78
CA THR A 103 5.74 -8.14 38.39
C THR A 103 6.46 -8.02 37.06
N ASP A 104 7.02 -9.12 36.55
CA ASP A 104 7.79 -9.16 35.30
C ASP A 104 7.68 -10.53 34.60
N ILE A 105 7.99 -10.55 33.31
CA ILE A 105 8.11 -11.79 32.53
C ILE A 105 9.38 -12.53 32.92
N VAL A 106 9.25 -13.83 33.16
CA VAL A 106 10.36 -14.71 33.50
C VAL A 106 10.84 -15.40 32.22
N VAL A 107 12.05 -15.08 31.80
CA VAL A 107 12.70 -15.73 30.65
C VAL A 107 13.42 -16.97 31.20
N LEU A 108 12.76 -18.13 31.22
CA LEU A 108 13.27 -19.36 31.84
C LEU A 108 14.22 -20.18 30.95
N LYS A 109 14.35 -19.85 29.65
CA LYS A 109 15.21 -20.56 28.68
C LYS A 109 15.89 -19.56 27.73
N GLU A 110 17.05 -19.92 27.19
CA GLU A 110 17.60 -19.26 26.00
C GLU A 110 16.65 -19.50 24.82
N TRP A 111 16.12 -18.41 24.26
CA TRP A 111 15.25 -18.45 23.10
C TRP A 111 16.11 -18.47 21.85
N GLU A 112 15.79 -19.35 20.90
CA GLU A 112 16.45 -19.36 19.60
C GLU A 112 16.23 -18.01 18.91
N ASN A 113 17.30 -17.45 18.34
CA ASN A 113 17.20 -16.26 17.50
C ASN A 113 16.30 -16.58 16.30
N LYS A 114 15.07 -16.09 16.36
CA LYS A 114 14.07 -16.30 15.32
C LYS A 114 13.85 -15.01 14.56
N GLU A 115 14.03 -15.07 13.25
CA GLU A 115 13.76 -13.94 12.37
C GLU A 115 12.28 -13.87 11.98
N PHE A 116 11.76 -12.65 11.91
CA PHE A 116 10.41 -12.36 11.48
C PHE A 116 10.40 -11.38 10.31
N ASN A 117 9.32 -11.43 9.53
CA ASN A 117 9.17 -10.64 8.32
C ASN A 117 8.07 -9.56 8.45
N THR A 118 7.11 -9.76 9.37
CA THR A 118 6.01 -8.83 9.64
C THR A 118 5.79 -8.67 11.15
N ILE A 119 5.13 -7.58 11.56
CA ILE A 119 4.76 -7.38 12.97
C ILE A 119 3.68 -8.40 13.35
N GLU A 120 2.82 -8.75 12.40
CA GLU A 120 1.79 -9.77 12.53
C GLU A 120 2.41 -11.14 12.88
N ASP A 121 3.48 -11.54 12.21
CA ASP A 121 4.20 -12.79 12.51
C ASP A 121 4.81 -12.77 13.91
N ILE A 122 5.37 -11.63 14.34
CA ILE A 122 5.87 -11.44 15.70
C ILE A 122 4.74 -11.60 16.70
N VAL A 123 3.61 -10.92 16.49
CA VAL A 123 2.45 -10.97 17.38
C VAL A 123 1.90 -12.39 17.49
N ASP A 124 1.77 -13.10 16.37
CA ASP A 124 1.31 -14.48 16.34
C ASP A 124 2.30 -15.43 17.02
N TYR A 125 3.59 -15.21 16.85
CA TYR A 125 4.62 -15.95 17.57
C TYR A 125 4.53 -15.72 19.07
N LEU A 126 4.44 -14.47 19.52
CA LEU A 126 4.32 -14.13 20.95
C LEU A 126 3.08 -14.78 21.58
N ARG A 127 1.93 -14.78 20.88
CA ARG A 127 0.69 -15.42 21.36
C ARG A 127 0.76 -16.94 21.50
N ARG A 128 1.70 -17.59 20.81
CA ARG A 128 1.89 -19.04 20.84
C ARG A 128 2.85 -19.52 21.92
N GLN A 129 3.47 -18.60 22.65
CA GLN A 129 4.40 -18.93 23.71
C GLN A 129 3.69 -19.52 24.91
N ASP A 130 4.35 -20.49 25.57
CA ASP A 130 3.80 -21.10 26.77
C ASP A 130 3.66 -20.05 27.87
N MET A 131 2.40 -19.72 28.17
CA MET A 131 2.08 -18.65 29.10
C MET A 131 2.50 -18.98 30.53
N GLY A 132 2.51 -20.26 30.90
CA GLY A 132 3.00 -20.70 32.21
C GLY A 132 4.49 -20.44 32.35
N GLU A 133 5.27 -20.81 31.33
CA GLU A 133 6.71 -20.56 31.30
C GLU A 133 7.04 -19.07 31.32
N VAL A 134 6.39 -18.28 30.44
CA VAL A 134 6.66 -16.84 30.30
C VAL A 134 6.31 -16.05 31.56
N LEU A 135 5.25 -16.46 32.28
CA LEU A 135 4.83 -15.80 33.52
C LEU A 135 5.47 -16.41 34.77
N GLY A 136 6.28 -17.47 34.64
CA GLY A 136 6.86 -18.18 35.78
C GLY A 136 5.82 -18.91 36.65
N ILE A 137 4.68 -19.29 36.07
CA ILE A 137 3.59 -19.98 36.75
C ILE A 137 3.82 -21.48 36.64
N LYS A 138 4.13 -22.13 37.77
CA LYS A 138 4.27 -23.57 37.89
C LYS A 138 2.90 -24.25 38.02
N SER A 139 2.11 -24.22 36.94
CA SER A 139 0.82 -24.90 36.87
C SER A 139 0.66 -25.55 35.50
N GLU A 140 0.17 -26.79 35.46
CA GLU A 140 -0.18 -27.42 34.18
C GLU A 140 -1.37 -26.71 33.51
N PRO A 141 -1.49 -26.77 32.17
CA PRO A 141 -2.66 -26.24 31.48
C PRO A 141 -3.96 -26.82 32.01
N ASN A 142 -4.99 -25.98 32.12
CA ASN A 142 -6.31 -26.28 32.68
C ASN A 142 -6.33 -26.61 34.19
N VAL A 143 -5.22 -26.45 34.90
CA VAL A 143 -5.17 -26.54 36.37
C VAL A 143 -5.36 -25.14 36.96
N ALA A 144 -6.20 -25.05 38.00
CA ALA A 144 -6.49 -23.79 38.66
C ALA A 144 -5.33 -23.36 39.58
N PHE A 145 -5.00 -22.07 39.56
CA PHE A 145 -4.02 -21.43 40.43
C PHE A 145 -4.51 -20.06 40.90
N ARG A 146 -3.75 -19.40 41.78
CA ARG A 146 -4.11 -18.05 42.29
C ARG A 146 -3.89 -16.99 41.22
N CYS A 147 -4.79 -16.02 41.12
CA CYS A 147 -4.74 -14.96 40.14
C CYS A 147 -3.47 -14.12 40.27
N ILE A 148 -2.88 -13.72 39.14
CA ILE A 148 -1.70 -12.84 39.11
C ILE A 148 -2.04 -11.35 39.28
N PHE A 149 -3.34 -11.01 39.29
CA PHE A 149 -3.81 -9.61 39.30
C PHE A 149 -4.53 -9.19 40.57
N HIS A 150 -4.86 -10.12 41.46
CA HIS A 150 -5.43 -9.82 42.78
C HIS A 150 -5.20 -11.00 43.72
N ASP A 151 -5.32 -10.72 45.01
CA ASP A 151 -5.15 -11.73 46.04
C ASP A 151 -6.36 -12.66 46.13
N ASP A 152 -6.07 -13.94 46.07
CA ASP A 152 -7.03 -15.03 46.11
C ASP A 152 -6.84 -15.88 47.36
N ASN A 153 -7.94 -16.12 48.10
CA ASN A 153 -7.96 -17.13 49.17
C ASN A 153 -8.07 -18.56 48.60
N HIS A 154 -8.65 -18.71 47.40
CA HIS A 154 -8.78 -19.97 46.66
C HIS A 154 -8.37 -19.78 45.19
N PRO A 155 -7.77 -20.79 44.54
CA PRO A 155 -7.41 -20.72 43.12
C PRO A 155 -8.58 -20.26 42.25
N SER A 156 -8.43 -19.10 41.60
CA SER A 156 -9.48 -18.53 40.75
C SER A 156 -9.07 -18.39 39.28
N ALA A 157 -7.78 -18.58 38.96
CA ALA A 157 -7.23 -18.41 37.63
C ALA A 157 -6.90 -19.75 36.96
N VAL A 158 -6.93 -19.78 35.63
CA VAL A 158 -6.57 -20.94 34.81
C VAL A 158 -5.94 -20.49 33.50
N ILE A 159 -4.93 -21.22 33.04
CA ILE A 159 -4.33 -21.06 31.71
C ILE A 159 -4.83 -22.23 30.85
N THR A 160 -5.51 -21.92 29.77
CA THR A 160 -5.95 -22.93 28.79
C THR A 160 -4.99 -22.95 27.61
N ASN A 161 -4.80 -24.12 27.00
CA ASN A 161 -4.07 -24.29 25.75
C ASN A 161 -4.98 -24.99 24.74
N LYS A 162 -5.24 -24.33 23.61
CA LYS A 162 -5.93 -24.93 22.46
C LYS A 162 -5.04 -24.80 21.23
N GLN A 163 -4.49 -25.93 20.77
CA GLN A 163 -3.63 -25.99 19.58
C GLN A 163 -2.45 -24.99 19.60
N GLY A 164 -1.83 -24.81 20.77
CA GLY A 164 -0.71 -23.89 20.96
C GLY A 164 -1.11 -22.42 21.10
N VAL A 165 -2.40 -22.12 21.26
CA VAL A 165 -2.89 -20.79 21.63
C VAL A 165 -3.21 -20.79 23.11
N TYR A 166 -2.49 -19.98 23.87
CA TYR A 166 -2.62 -19.88 25.33
C TYR A 166 -3.56 -18.74 25.72
N LYS A 167 -4.47 -19.01 26.65
CA LYS A 167 -5.41 -18.02 27.20
C LYS A 167 -5.52 -18.11 28.70
N TYR A 168 -5.30 -16.99 29.37
CA TYR A 168 -5.51 -16.81 30.81
C TYR A 168 -6.94 -16.40 31.11
N PHE A 169 -7.56 -17.07 32.06
CA PHE A 169 -8.87 -16.74 32.61
C PHE A 169 -8.76 -16.56 34.11
N CYS A 170 -9.57 -15.67 34.65
CA CYS A 170 -9.82 -15.59 36.08
C CYS A 170 -11.34 -15.58 36.30
N ASN A 171 -11.80 -16.56 37.06
CA ASN A 171 -13.22 -16.82 37.34
C ASN A 171 -13.72 -16.09 38.59
N SER A 172 -12.85 -15.33 39.26
CA SER A 172 -13.22 -14.50 40.39
C SER A 172 -14.05 -13.29 39.93
N PRO A 173 -15.26 -13.06 40.48
CA PRO A 173 -16.12 -11.94 40.09
C PRO A 173 -15.54 -10.58 40.52
N ILE A 174 -14.60 -10.57 41.47
CA ILE A 174 -13.92 -9.35 41.93
C ILE A 174 -12.68 -9.01 41.07
N CYS A 175 -12.32 -9.87 40.12
CA CYS A 175 -11.17 -9.64 39.25
C CYS A 175 -11.45 -8.50 38.26
N LYS A 176 -10.74 -7.37 38.43
CA LYS A 176 -10.81 -6.21 37.52
C LYS A 176 -10.47 -6.53 36.06
N PHE A 177 -9.82 -7.67 35.81
CA PHE A 177 -9.37 -8.10 34.49
C PHE A 177 -10.09 -9.34 33.96
N HIS A 178 -11.22 -9.73 34.57
CA HIS A 178 -12.10 -10.76 34.04
C HIS A 178 -12.45 -10.49 32.57
N ASN A 179 -12.35 -11.52 31.73
CA ASN A 179 -12.64 -11.45 30.29
C ASN A 179 -13.15 -12.82 29.81
N GLU A 180 -14.38 -12.84 29.28
CA GLU A 180 -15.02 -14.05 28.74
C GLU A 180 -14.23 -14.70 27.60
N ASN A 181 -13.43 -13.93 26.86
CA ASN A 181 -12.61 -14.43 25.75
C ASN A 181 -11.18 -14.83 26.17
N GLY A 182 -10.84 -14.63 27.45
CA GLY A 182 -9.50 -14.87 27.98
C GLY A 182 -8.46 -13.87 27.49
N LEU A 183 -7.37 -13.75 28.24
CA LEU A 183 -6.26 -12.84 27.96
C LEU A 183 -5.14 -13.62 27.29
N ASP A 184 -4.58 -13.08 26.19
CA ASP A 184 -3.29 -13.56 25.69
C ASP A 184 -2.12 -12.92 26.44
N ILE A 185 -0.89 -13.33 26.13
CA ILE A 185 0.30 -12.81 26.81
C ILE A 185 0.48 -11.30 26.62
N ILE A 186 0.07 -10.75 25.47
CA ILE A 186 0.17 -9.33 25.17
C ILE A 186 -0.85 -8.56 26.02
N ASP A 187 -2.09 -9.07 26.11
CA ASP A 187 -3.13 -8.53 26.98
C ASP A 187 -2.68 -8.48 28.45
N ILE A 188 -2.02 -9.56 28.91
CA ILE A 188 -1.48 -9.66 30.27
C ILE A 188 -0.42 -8.59 30.50
N VAL A 189 0.56 -8.45 29.59
CA VAL A 189 1.60 -7.41 29.70
C VAL A 189 1.01 -6.00 29.68
N CYS A 190 0.06 -5.73 28.77
CA CYS A 190 -0.65 -4.44 28.72
C CYS A 190 -1.27 -4.10 30.08
N LYS A 191 -1.92 -5.07 30.73
CA LYS A 191 -2.59 -4.88 32.03
C LYS A 191 -1.60 -4.78 33.18
N MET A 192 -0.63 -5.70 33.25
CA MET A 192 0.40 -5.72 34.30
C MET A 192 1.21 -4.42 34.33
N LYS A 193 1.56 -3.88 33.15
CA LYS A 193 2.43 -2.70 33.03
C LYS A 193 1.69 -1.41 32.71
N SER A 194 0.39 -1.47 32.47
CA SER A 194 -0.43 -0.31 32.06
C SER A 194 0.12 0.41 30.81
N ILE A 195 0.49 -0.37 29.79
CA ILE A 195 1.09 0.11 28.53
C ILE A 195 0.22 -0.26 27.32
N THR A 196 0.42 0.45 26.21
CA THR A 196 -0.29 0.18 24.95
C THR A 196 0.11 -1.16 24.33
N PHE A 197 -0.72 -1.68 23.41
CA PHE A 197 -0.43 -2.91 22.66
C PHE A 197 0.97 -2.91 22.03
N ILE A 198 1.34 -1.81 21.37
CA ILE A 198 2.65 -1.70 20.69
C ILE A 198 3.81 -1.67 21.69
N GLU A 199 3.63 -1.05 22.84
CA GLU A 199 4.64 -1.05 23.91
C GLU A 199 4.79 -2.43 24.53
N ALA A 200 3.68 -3.16 24.72
CA ALA A 200 3.69 -4.54 25.19
C ALA A 200 4.41 -5.47 24.20
N VAL A 201 4.12 -5.36 22.90
CA VAL A 201 4.83 -6.12 21.86
C VAL A 201 6.32 -5.82 21.88
N LYS A 202 6.73 -4.55 21.99
CA LYS A 202 8.16 -4.17 22.09
C LYS A 202 8.84 -4.73 23.32
N TYR A 203 8.17 -4.65 24.47
CA TYR A 203 8.69 -5.19 25.72
C TYR A 203 8.88 -6.71 25.61
N LEU A 204 7.90 -7.41 25.02
CA LEU A 204 8.01 -8.83 24.72
C LEU A 204 9.16 -9.11 23.73
N CYS A 205 9.27 -8.38 22.63
CA CYS A 205 10.39 -8.55 21.69
C CYS A 205 11.75 -8.40 22.38
N GLN A 206 11.91 -7.42 23.28
CA GLN A 206 13.15 -7.28 24.06
C GLN A 206 13.42 -8.48 24.96
N LYS A 207 12.40 -9.04 25.60
CA LYS A 207 12.53 -10.23 26.46
C LYS A 207 12.85 -11.51 25.68
N PHE A 208 12.37 -11.61 24.45
CA PHE A 208 12.56 -12.75 23.57
C PHE A 208 13.73 -12.55 22.58
N SER A 209 14.50 -11.46 22.70
CA SER A 209 15.58 -11.11 21.76
C SER A 209 15.13 -11.06 20.29
N ILE A 210 13.89 -10.63 20.05
CA ILE A 210 13.30 -10.48 18.71
C ILE A 210 13.61 -9.09 18.17
N GLU A 211 14.17 -9.04 16.97
CA GLU A 211 14.42 -7.78 16.26
C GLU A 211 13.11 -7.12 15.80
N MET A 212 12.99 -5.82 16.08
CA MET A 212 11.86 -4.99 15.65
C MET A 212 12.29 -4.11 14.48
N PRO A 213 11.38 -3.79 13.54
CA PRO A 213 11.72 -2.95 12.39
C PRO A 213 12.18 -1.57 12.86
N ASP A 214 13.20 -1.01 12.20
CA ASP A 214 13.69 0.33 12.55
C ASP A 214 12.56 1.37 12.36
N LYS A 215 12.11 1.93 13.49
CA LYS A 215 11.05 2.94 13.52
C LYS A 215 11.41 4.19 12.72
N ARG A 216 12.68 4.60 12.70
CA ARG A 216 13.14 5.78 11.94
C ARG A 216 13.07 5.50 10.45
N TRP A 217 13.57 4.33 10.03
CA TRP A 217 13.47 3.90 8.64
C TRP A 217 12.01 3.77 8.18
N LYS A 218 11.16 3.08 8.94
CA LYS A 218 9.74 2.93 8.59
C LYS A 218 9.05 4.28 8.41
N LYS A 219 9.27 5.21 9.36
CA LYS A 219 8.73 6.57 9.29
C LYS A 219 9.25 7.34 8.07
N SER A 220 10.53 7.21 7.72
CA SER A 220 11.08 7.89 6.54
C SER A 220 10.48 7.36 5.24
N GLN A 221 10.22 6.05 5.16
CA GLN A 221 9.52 5.45 4.01
C GLN A 221 8.07 5.96 3.93
N GLU A 222 7.33 5.96 5.04
CA GLU A 222 5.95 6.49 5.11
C GLU A 222 5.89 7.94 4.62
N GLU A 223 6.78 8.79 5.14
CA GLU A 223 6.89 10.19 4.74
C GLU A 223 7.20 10.35 3.24
N LYS A 224 8.11 9.53 2.69
CA LYS A 224 8.42 9.51 1.25
C LYS A 224 7.18 9.25 0.41
N TYR A 225 6.41 8.20 0.71
CA TYR A 225 5.21 7.86 -0.05
C TYR A 225 4.12 8.93 0.08
N ILE A 226 3.91 9.46 1.30
CA ILE A 226 2.94 10.55 1.54
C ILE A 226 3.33 11.81 0.76
N GLN A 227 4.61 12.21 0.81
CA GLN A 227 5.10 13.35 0.04
C GLN A 227 4.94 13.14 -1.46
N ASN A 228 5.22 11.93 -1.96
CA ASN A 228 5.02 11.60 -3.36
C ASN A 228 3.56 11.75 -3.77
N LEU A 229 2.63 11.18 -3.00
CA LEU A 229 1.19 11.29 -3.26
C LEU A 229 0.73 12.76 -3.26
N ASN A 230 1.14 13.55 -2.27
CA ASN A 230 0.81 14.97 -2.21
C ASN A 230 1.31 15.72 -3.45
N ARG A 231 2.55 15.47 -3.87
CA ARG A 231 3.15 16.09 -5.08
C ARG A 231 2.48 15.66 -6.38
N LEU A 232 2.02 14.41 -6.49
CA LEU A 232 1.33 13.92 -7.69
C LEU A 232 -0.04 14.59 -7.90
N PHE A 233 -0.69 15.03 -6.82
CA PHE A 233 -1.98 15.71 -6.89
C PHE A 233 -1.87 17.24 -6.75
N ASP A 234 -0.69 17.76 -6.44
CA ASP A 234 -0.39 19.19 -6.51
C ASP A 234 -0.16 19.64 -7.96
N LYS A 235 -1.17 20.30 -8.52
CA LYS A 235 -1.12 20.86 -9.88
C LYS A 235 0.00 21.89 -10.05
N SER A 236 0.27 22.71 -9.03
CA SER A 236 1.29 23.76 -9.09
C SER A 236 2.69 23.16 -9.14
N PHE A 237 2.91 22.08 -8.39
CA PHE A 237 4.16 21.32 -8.42
C PHE A 237 4.40 20.71 -9.80
N LEU A 238 3.45 19.94 -10.33
CA LEU A 238 3.63 19.29 -11.64
C LEU A 238 3.69 20.27 -12.82
N GLN A 239 3.14 21.48 -12.69
CA GLN A 239 3.24 22.50 -13.75
C GLN A 239 4.67 23.03 -13.94
N GLN A 240 5.52 22.94 -12.91
CA GLN A 240 6.94 23.31 -13.01
C GLN A 240 7.71 22.34 -13.93
N TYR A 241 7.27 21.08 -13.99
CA TYR A 241 7.89 20.00 -14.77
C TYR A 241 7.02 19.66 -15.98
N LYS A 242 6.99 20.59 -16.95
CA LYS A 242 6.07 20.55 -18.11
C LYS A 242 6.22 19.27 -18.94
N SER A 243 7.44 18.78 -19.13
CA SER A 243 7.72 17.62 -19.97
C SER A 243 7.21 16.35 -19.31
N LEU A 244 7.52 16.19 -18.03
CA LEU A 244 7.09 15.09 -17.18
C LEU A 244 5.57 15.07 -17.10
N ASN A 245 4.95 16.18 -16.70
CA ASN A 245 3.50 16.28 -16.58
C ASN A 245 2.79 15.91 -17.88
N LYS A 246 3.25 16.42 -19.03
CA LYS A 246 2.69 16.05 -20.34
C LYS A 246 2.81 14.55 -20.64
N THR A 247 3.91 13.93 -20.22
CA THR A 247 4.24 12.52 -20.47
C THR A 247 3.43 11.58 -19.58
N ILE A 248 3.21 11.93 -18.30
CA ILE A 248 2.55 11.06 -17.32
C ILE A 248 1.12 11.46 -16.97
N ARG A 249 0.55 12.56 -17.49
CA ARG A 249 -0.79 13.08 -17.11
C ARG A 249 -1.89 12.02 -17.04
N TRP A 250 -1.91 11.06 -17.97
CA TRP A 250 -2.91 9.99 -18.03
C TRP A 250 -2.56 8.79 -17.13
N GLY A 251 -1.31 8.72 -16.66
CA GLY A 251 -0.78 7.73 -15.74
C GLY A 251 -0.67 8.19 -14.29
N ILE A 252 -1.00 9.45 -13.94
CA ILE A 252 -0.87 9.95 -12.56
C ILE A 252 -1.59 9.05 -11.55
N ARG A 253 -2.82 8.61 -11.87
CA ARG A 253 -3.58 7.68 -11.02
C ARG A 253 -2.88 6.32 -10.87
N VAL A 254 -2.22 5.84 -11.93
CA VAL A 254 -1.47 4.58 -11.90
C VAL A 254 -0.25 4.72 -10.98
N LEU A 255 0.50 5.81 -11.11
CA LEU A 255 1.67 6.09 -10.27
C LEU A 255 1.28 6.31 -8.80
N ALA A 256 0.15 6.98 -8.55
CA ALA A 256 -0.40 7.13 -7.21
C ALA A 256 -0.78 5.79 -6.60
N GLU A 257 -1.42 4.90 -7.37
CA GLU A 257 -1.76 3.55 -6.90
C GLU A 257 -0.52 2.74 -6.56
N ILE A 258 0.56 2.86 -7.35
CA ILE A 258 1.82 2.17 -7.03
C ILE A 258 2.47 2.73 -5.76
N ASN A 259 2.40 4.06 -5.51
CA ASN A 259 2.83 4.64 -4.25
C ASN A 259 1.98 4.14 -3.07
N GLN A 260 0.66 4.02 -3.27
CA GLN A 260 -0.25 3.50 -2.25
C GLN A 260 0.04 2.03 -1.93
N ILE A 261 0.27 1.19 -2.94
CA ILE A 261 0.70 -0.20 -2.75
C ILE A 261 2.04 -0.24 -2.00
N GLY A 262 3.01 0.59 -2.37
CA GLY A 262 4.29 0.68 -1.67
C GLY A 262 4.15 1.07 -0.20
N LEU A 263 3.26 2.03 0.10
CA LEU A 263 2.93 2.46 1.47
C LEU A 263 2.25 1.36 2.29
N GLU A 264 1.31 0.62 1.69
CA GLU A 264 0.62 -0.52 2.31
C GLU A 264 1.57 -1.70 2.62
N ASN A 265 2.73 -1.77 1.96
CA ASN A 265 3.67 -2.87 2.04
C ASN A 265 5.03 -2.46 2.64
N ILE A 266 5.04 -1.47 3.53
CA ILE A 266 6.24 -1.14 4.33
C ILE A 266 6.37 -2.17 5.45
N THR A 267 7.44 -2.96 5.40
CA THR A 267 7.71 -4.05 6.35
C THR A 267 8.91 -3.72 7.24
N PHE A 268 10.01 -4.47 7.09
CA PHE A 268 11.25 -4.31 7.85
C PHE A 268 12.32 -3.70 6.96
N ASP A 269 13.24 -2.96 7.57
CA ASP A 269 14.37 -2.31 6.90
C ASP A 269 15.33 -3.31 6.25
N LYS A 270 15.41 -4.56 6.74
CA LYS A 270 16.09 -5.66 6.05
C LYS A 270 15.47 -6.05 4.69
N PHE A 271 14.23 -5.62 4.42
CA PHE A 271 13.58 -5.71 3.10
C PHE A 271 13.72 -4.43 2.30
N SER A 272 14.92 -3.84 2.33
CA SER A 272 15.25 -2.65 1.57
C SER A 272 16.43 -2.89 0.64
N LEU A 273 16.45 -2.12 -0.45
CA LEU A 273 17.61 -1.97 -1.33
C LEU A 273 18.00 -0.49 -1.29
N ASP A 274 19.25 -0.21 -0.92
CA ASP A 274 19.76 1.16 -0.75
C ASP A 274 18.85 2.02 0.17
N GLY A 275 18.33 1.40 1.24
CA GLY A 275 17.41 2.03 2.18
C GLY A 275 16.00 2.28 1.63
N GLN A 276 15.66 1.82 0.43
CA GLN A 276 14.32 1.93 -0.15
C GLN A 276 13.52 0.64 0.06
N ASN A 277 12.27 0.77 0.54
CA ASN A 277 11.36 -0.36 0.73
C ASN A 277 11.16 -1.14 -0.58
N ILE A 278 11.45 -2.45 -0.54
CA ILE A 278 11.16 -3.39 -1.63
C ILE A 278 9.76 -3.96 -1.43
N PHE A 279 8.95 -3.92 -2.47
CA PHE A 279 7.63 -4.54 -2.49
C PHE A 279 7.35 -5.16 -3.85
N PHE A 280 6.32 -5.99 -3.95
CA PHE A 280 5.96 -6.65 -5.20
C PHE A 280 4.45 -6.61 -5.43
N PHE A 281 4.05 -6.59 -6.70
CA PHE A 281 2.65 -6.72 -7.10
C PHE A 281 2.58 -7.23 -8.55
N SER A 282 1.49 -7.91 -8.89
CA SER A 282 1.29 -8.38 -10.26
C SER A 282 0.66 -7.29 -11.14
N ASN A 283 0.93 -7.33 -12.45
CA ASN A 283 0.28 -6.44 -13.41
C ASN A 283 -1.26 -6.57 -13.36
N ARG A 284 -1.78 -7.77 -13.08
CA ARG A 284 -3.22 -8.04 -12.93
C ARG A 284 -3.78 -7.38 -11.68
N TYR A 285 -3.04 -7.42 -10.57
CA TYR A 285 -3.44 -6.78 -9.33
C TYR A 285 -3.57 -5.26 -9.51
N LEU A 286 -2.55 -4.61 -10.08
CA LEU A 286 -2.60 -3.19 -10.39
C LEU A 286 -3.74 -2.85 -11.36
N ALA A 287 -3.89 -3.64 -12.43
CA ALA A 287 -4.96 -3.47 -13.41
C ALA A 287 -6.36 -3.59 -12.79
N GLY A 288 -6.55 -4.57 -11.88
CA GLY A 288 -7.81 -4.78 -11.16
C GLY A 288 -8.17 -3.63 -10.23
N ARG A 289 -7.21 -3.10 -9.46
CA ARG A 289 -7.43 -1.93 -8.58
C ARG A 289 -7.85 -0.67 -9.36
N LEU A 290 -7.41 -0.55 -10.61
CA LEU A 290 -7.65 0.63 -11.45
C LEU A 290 -8.73 0.42 -12.53
N GLY A 291 -9.29 -0.78 -12.65
CA GLY A 291 -10.26 -1.12 -13.70
C GLY A 291 -9.71 -0.95 -15.11
N MET A 292 -8.41 -1.26 -15.33
CA MET A 292 -7.74 -1.05 -16.62
C MET A 292 -7.21 -2.34 -17.24
N ASN A 293 -6.76 -2.25 -18.49
CA ASN A 293 -6.18 -3.39 -19.18
C ASN A 293 -4.78 -3.73 -18.64
N VAL A 294 -4.49 -5.03 -18.45
CA VAL A 294 -3.21 -5.54 -17.92
C VAL A 294 -2.00 -5.10 -18.77
N LYS A 295 -2.15 -5.08 -20.10
CA LYS A 295 -1.10 -4.60 -21.02
C LYS A 295 -0.81 -3.11 -20.77
N GLN A 296 -1.85 -2.30 -20.60
CA GLN A 296 -1.69 -0.86 -20.31
C GLN A 296 -1.05 -0.63 -18.95
N ALA A 297 -1.45 -1.36 -17.91
CA ALA A 297 -0.81 -1.31 -16.59
C ALA A 297 0.69 -1.59 -16.69
N ASN A 298 1.08 -2.65 -17.42
CA ASN A 298 2.49 -2.97 -17.69
C ASN A 298 3.22 -1.86 -18.46
N GLN A 299 2.57 -1.23 -19.45
CA GLN A 299 3.15 -0.13 -20.20
C GLN A 299 3.40 1.11 -19.31
N TYR A 300 2.48 1.42 -18.39
CA TYR A 300 2.68 2.50 -17.42
C TYR A 300 3.81 2.20 -16.45
N ILE A 301 3.88 0.99 -15.89
CA ILE A 301 5.01 0.57 -15.04
C ILE A 301 6.33 0.80 -15.78
N ASN A 302 6.45 0.32 -17.02
CA ASN A 302 7.69 0.46 -17.79
C ASN A 302 7.99 1.91 -18.17
N LEU A 303 6.96 2.74 -18.42
CA LEU A 303 7.14 4.18 -18.61
C LEU A 303 7.70 4.84 -17.36
N PHE A 304 7.16 4.52 -16.18
CA PHE A 304 7.63 5.07 -14.92
C PHE A 304 9.04 4.60 -14.58
N CYS A 305 9.41 3.37 -14.94
CA CYS A 305 10.79 2.90 -14.84
C CYS A 305 11.74 3.64 -15.78
N ALA A 306 11.32 3.86 -17.03
CA ALA A 306 12.10 4.66 -17.96
C ALA A 306 12.29 6.10 -17.47
N LEU A 307 11.34 6.63 -16.70
CA LEU A 307 11.43 7.97 -16.10
C LEU A 307 12.06 7.98 -14.69
N LYS A 308 12.55 6.83 -14.17
CA LYS A 308 13.16 6.68 -12.84
C LYS A 308 12.25 7.03 -11.64
N LEU A 309 10.93 7.06 -11.86
CA LEU A 309 9.92 7.26 -10.82
C LEU A 309 9.69 5.98 -9.99
N ILE A 310 9.95 4.82 -10.61
CA ILE A 310 9.85 3.49 -10.02
C ILE A 310 11.05 2.69 -10.51
N ASN A 311 11.65 1.83 -9.69
CA ASN A 311 12.73 0.95 -10.12
C ASN A 311 12.28 -0.50 -10.03
N LYS A 312 12.63 -1.33 -11.01
CA LYS A 312 12.50 -2.78 -10.88
C LYS A 312 13.72 -3.30 -10.14
N VAL A 313 13.48 -4.13 -9.13
CA VAL A 313 14.55 -4.74 -8.34
C VAL A 313 14.94 -6.07 -8.99
N PRO A 314 16.23 -6.25 -9.35
CA PRO A 314 16.78 -7.53 -9.78
C PRO A 314 16.56 -8.62 -8.74
N LYS A 315 16.34 -9.87 -9.17
CA LYS A 315 16.04 -10.99 -8.25
C LYS A 315 17.22 -11.27 -7.31
N GLU A 316 18.41 -11.11 -7.85
CA GLU A 316 19.70 -11.21 -7.17
C GLU A 316 19.86 -10.19 -6.03
N ASP A 317 19.12 -9.07 -6.10
CA ASP A 317 19.14 -8.00 -5.09
C ASP A 317 17.92 -8.05 -4.15
N VAL A 318 17.02 -9.04 -4.31
CA VAL A 318 15.85 -9.22 -3.45
C VAL A 318 16.21 -10.11 -2.27
N PRO A 319 15.96 -9.68 -1.02
CA PRO A 319 16.17 -10.52 0.15
C PRO A 319 15.42 -11.86 0.06
N GLU A 320 16.09 -12.94 0.44
CA GLU A 320 15.62 -14.33 0.22
C GLU A 320 14.22 -14.58 0.80
N ALA A 321 13.95 -14.10 2.01
CA ALA A 321 12.64 -14.24 2.64
C ALA A 321 11.51 -13.56 1.84
N LEU A 322 11.78 -12.41 1.21
CA LEU A 322 10.80 -11.74 0.35
C LEU A 322 10.61 -12.48 -0.98
N LEU A 323 11.70 -13.05 -1.51
CA LEU A 323 11.67 -13.89 -2.71
C LEU A 323 10.83 -15.15 -2.49
N ASP A 324 10.99 -15.81 -1.35
CA ASP A 324 10.26 -17.05 -1.03
C ASP A 324 8.78 -16.80 -0.82
N ASN A 325 8.41 -15.73 -0.12
CA ASN A 325 7.02 -15.28 -0.02
C ASN A 325 6.38 -15.07 -1.41
N ALA A 326 7.10 -14.43 -2.33
CA ALA A 326 6.62 -14.22 -3.69
C ALA A 326 6.51 -15.53 -4.49
N LYS A 327 7.46 -16.47 -4.33
CA LYS A 327 7.41 -17.80 -4.95
C LYS A 327 6.20 -18.59 -4.47
N GLU A 328 5.90 -18.57 -3.17
CA GLU A 328 4.73 -19.25 -2.63
C GLU A 328 3.43 -18.69 -3.21
N ILE A 329 3.29 -17.36 -3.27
CA ILE A 329 2.11 -16.70 -3.85
C ILE A 329 1.97 -17.09 -5.33
N ALA A 330 3.07 -17.07 -6.08
CA ALA A 330 3.08 -17.44 -7.49
C ALA A 330 2.68 -18.91 -7.69
N LYS A 331 3.17 -19.83 -6.85
CA LYS A 331 2.84 -21.26 -6.87
C LYS A 331 1.35 -21.48 -6.58
N LYS A 332 0.81 -20.84 -5.53
CA LYS A 332 -0.61 -20.91 -5.14
C LYS A 332 -1.54 -20.44 -6.27
N GLN A 333 -1.10 -19.46 -7.07
CA GLN A 333 -1.91 -18.90 -8.16
C GLN A 333 -1.59 -19.48 -9.55
N GLY A 334 -0.63 -20.41 -9.67
CA GLY A 334 -0.18 -20.95 -10.96
C GLY A 334 0.37 -19.89 -11.92
N GLN A 335 0.99 -18.82 -11.39
CA GLN A 335 1.45 -17.69 -12.19
C GLN A 335 2.98 -17.63 -12.31
N ARG A 336 3.44 -16.90 -13.34
CA ARG A 336 4.84 -16.52 -13.45
C ARG A 336 5.25 -15.66 -12.25
N MET A 337 6.53 -15.72 -11.94
CA MET A 337 7.12 -14.98 -10.82
C MET A 337 6.85 -13.48 -10.92
N ILE A 338 6.52 -12.86 -9.79
CA ILE A 338 6.17 -11.45 -9.69
C ILE A 338 7.45 -10.60 -9.72
N ASN A 339 7.35 -9.39 -10.27
CA ASN A 339 8.45 -8.41 -10.24
C ASN A 339 8.47 -7.67 -8.90
N PHE A 340 9.65 -7.26 -8.48
CA PHE A 340 9.88 -6.46 -7.28
C PHE A 340 10.19 -5.03 -7.67
N TYR A 341 9.84 -4.10 -6.79
CA TYR A 341 9.90 -2.68 -7.05
C TYR A 341 10.37 -1.88 -5.83
N THR A 342 11.09 -0.79 -6.09
CA THR A 342 11.21 0.35 -5.19
C THR A 342 10.59 1.58 -5.84
N VAL A 343 10.15 2.54 -5.03
CA VAL A 343 9.63 3.83 -5.53
C VAL A 343 10.56 4.94 -5.06
N SER A 344 11.04 5.73 -6.02
CA SER A 344 11.94 6.85 -5.77
C SER A 344 11.21 7.98 -5.02
N SER A 345 11.96 8.76 -4.23
CA SER A 345 11.47 10.05 -3.73
C SER A 345 11.29 11.00 -4.92
N LEU A 346 10.07 11.49 -5.16
CA LEU A 346 9.82 12.44 -6.24
C LEU A 346 10.71 13.67 -6.07
N GLY A 347 10.90 14.15 -4.84
CA GLY A 347 11.74 15.33 -4.60
C GLY A 347 13.18 15.18 -5.10
N GLU A 348 13.71 13.96 -5.08
CA GLU A 348 15.07 13.64 -5.52
C GLU A 348 15.16 13.42 -7.03
N VAL A 349 14.15 12.77 -7.63
CA VAL A 349 14.23 12.36 -9.04
C VAL A 349 13.49 13.26 -10.02
N ILE A 350 12.67 14.21 -9.57
CA ILE A 350 11.74 14.96 -10.44
C ILE A 350 12.43 15.70 -11.58
N GLN A 351 13.60 16.32 -11.33
CA GLN A 351 14.32 17.08 -12.34
C GLN A 351 14.86 16.15 -13.44
N LYS A 352 15.57 15.10 -13.05
CA LYS A 352 16.05 14.05 -13.98
C LYS A 352 14.88 13.39 -14.73
N SER A 353 13.76 13.17 -14.05
CA SER A 353 12.55 12.61 -14.66
C SER A 353 11.97 13.54 -15.73
N ASP A 354 11.98 14.86 -15.51
CA ASP A 354 11.55 15.85 -16.51
C ASP A 354 12.50 15.91 -17.71
N GLU A 355 13.82 15.83 -17.50
CA GLU A 355 14.82 15.74 -18.56
C GLU A 355 14.61 14.49 -19.43
N MET A 356 14.40 13.33 -18.79
CA MET A 356 14.09 12.08 -19.49
C MET A 356 12.78 12.18 -20.27
N ALA A 357 11.74 12.76 -19.68
CA ALA A 357 10.47 13.01 -20.36
C ALA A 357 10.63 13.99 -21.53
N ASN A 358 11.48 15.02 -21.39
CA ASN A 358 11.79 15.96 -22.46
C ASN A 358 12.46 15.25 -23.64
N LYS A 359 13.42 14.36 -23.36
CA LYS A 359 14.05 13.49 -24.37
C LYS A 359 12.99 12.66 -25.09
N MET A 360 12.08 12.00 -24.36
CA MET A 360 10.99 11.22 -24.96
C MET A 360 10.13 12.06 -25.91
N LEU A 361 9.70 13.25 -25.48
CA LEU A 361 8.85 14.14 -26.27
C LEU A 361 9.56 14.65 -27.54
N LYS A 362 10.84 15.03 -27.44
CA LYS A 362 11.67 15.42 -28.59
C LYS A 362 11.85 14.29 -29.60
N LYS A 363 11.83 13.04 -29.13
CA LYS A 363 11.92 11.82 -29.94
C LYS A 363 10.56 11.28 -30.42
N GLY A 364 9.50 12.09 -30.33
CA GLY A 364 8.20 11.76 -30.91
C GLY A 364 7.33 10.82 -30.07
N TYR A 365 7.65 10.61 -28.78
CA TYR A 365 6.74 9.92 -27.86
C TYR A 365 5.37 10.63 -27.83
N SER A 366 4.30 9.84 -27.96
CA SER A 366 2.95 10.39 -28.10
C SER A 366 1.85 9.59 -27.40
N SER A 367 2.07 8.30 -27.10
CA SER A 367 1.02 7.44 -26.54
C SER A 367 1.62 6.31 -25.72
N ILE A 368 0.93 5.96 -24.62
CA ILE A 368 1.31 4.82 -23.77
C ILE A 368 1.34 3.50 -24.54
N LYS A 369 0.52 3.38 -25.60
CA LYS A 369 0.44 2.17 -26.44
C LYS A 369 1.77 1.82 -27.12
N THR A 370 2.65 2.82 -27.33
CA THR A 370 3.92 2.61 -28.03
C THR A 370 5.04 2.15 -27.10
N VAL A 371 4.90 2.34 -25.78
CA VAL A 371 5.90 1.97 -24.77
C VAL A 371 6.18 0.47 -24.85
N SER A 372 7.47 0.16 -25.04
CA SER A 372 8.02 -1.17 -25.26
C SER A 372 9.55 -1.13 -25.11
N LYS A 373 10.21 -2.29 -25.05
CA LYS A 373 11.68 -2.37 -25.08
C LYS A 373 12.26 -1.57 -26.25
N VAL A 374 11.76 -1.81 -27.46
CA VAL A 374 12.20 -1.14 -28.70
C VAL A 374 12.09 0.38 -28.61
N LEU A 375 10.95 0.91 -28.13
CA LEU A 375 10.81 2.37 -28.00
C LEU A 375 11.83 2.94 -27.02
N ILE A 376 11.93 2.33 -25.83
CA ILE A 376 12.81 2.82 -24.77
C ILE A 376 14.27 2.78 -25.23
N GLN A 377 14.68 1.69 -25.88
CA GLN A 377 16.00 1.55 -26.48
C GLN A 377 16.27 2.63 -27.53
N ASN A 378 15.33 2.86 -28.44
CA ASN A 378 15.50 3.83 -29.52
C ASN A 378 15.52 5.29 -29.02
N ILE A 379 14.92 5.59 -27.85
CA ILE A 379 14.93 6.94 -27.26
C ILE A 379 16.15 7.12 -26.34
N PHE A 380 16.47 6.12 -25.54
CA PHE A 380 17.51 6.16 -24.54
C PHE A 380 18.74 5.40 -25.03
N ASP A 381 18.82 4.11 -24.69
CA ASP A 381 19.90 3.19 -25.06
C ASP A 381 19.53 1.75 -24.62
N GLU A 382 20.36 0.76 -24.97
CA GLU A 382 20.18 -0.65 -24.58
C GLU A 382 20.25 -0.83 -23.06
N GLN A 383 21.04 -0.03 -22.33
CA GLN A 383 21.19 -0.16 -20.88
C GLN A 383 19.88 0.16 -20.17
N VAL A 384 19.27 1.31 -20.45
CA VAL A 384 17.97 1.72 -19.87
C VAL A 384 16.87 0.73 -20.26
N ALA A 385 16.90 0.21 -21.49
CA ALA A 385 15.94 -0.81 -21.91
C ALA A 385 16.17 -2.16 -21.19
N GLY A 386 17.43 -2.57 -21.02
CA GLY A 386 17.84 -3.80 -20.35
C GLY A 386 17.45 -3.83 -18.87
N ASP A 387 17.62 -2.70 -18.16
CA ASP A 387 17.19 -2.53 -16.77
C ASP A 387 15.69 -2.82 -16.58
N ILE A 388 14.88 -2.52 -17.59
CA ILE A 388 13.41 -2.62 -17.53
C ILE A 388 12.91 -3.95 -18.09
N TYR A 389 13.55 -4.49 -19.13
CA TYR A 389 13.09 -5.62 -19.93
C TYR A 389 14.09 -6.79 -19.94
N LYS A 390 14.55 -7.23 -18.77
CA LYS A 390 15.46 -8.38 -18.62
C LYS A 390 14.95 -9.62 -19.37
N GLY A 391 15.80 -10.21 -20.22
CA GLY A 391 15.52 -11.45 -20.96
C GLY A 391 14.44 -11.37 -22.04
N CYS A 392 14.06 -10.15 -22.46
CA CYS A 392 13.04 -9.97 -23.50
C CYS A 392 13.69 -9.61 -24.84
N GLU A 393 13.63 -10.52 -25.81
CA GLU A 393 14.06 -10.25 -27.17
C GLU A 393 12.93 -9.67 -28.03
N SER A 394 13.30 -8.81 -28.98
CA SER A 394 12.38 -8.30 -29.98
C SER A 394 12.06 -9.40 -30.98
N SER A 395 10.76 -9.67 -31.19
CA SER A 395 10.32 -10.65 -32.18
C SER A 395 10.87 -10.35 -33.57
N SER A 396 11.22 -11.39 -34.33
CA SER A 396 11.66 -11.28 -35.72
C SER A 396 10.63 -10.56 -36.60
N PHE A 397 9.35 -10.83 -36.38
CA PHE A 397 8.23 -10.15 -37.04
C PHE A 397 8.28 -8.63 -36.85
N THR A 398 8.47 -8.15 -35.61
CA THR A 398 8.53 -6.71 -35.32
C THR A 398 9.67 -6.03 -36.08
N ARG A 399 10.84 -6.67 -36.15
CA ARG A 399 11.99 -6.18 -36.92
C ARG A 399 11.67 -6.05 -38.40
N LYS A 400 11.14 -7.12 -39.02
CA LYS A 400 10.69 -7.11 -40.43
C LYS A 400 9.70 -5.98 -40.73
N VAL A 401 8.71 -5.75 -39.84
CA VAL A 401 7.76 -4.63 -40.00
C VAL A 401 8.49 -3.28 -39.98
N GLN A 402 9.40 -3.09 -39.02
CA GLN A 402 10.12 -1.83 -38.88
C GLN A 402 11.04 -1.54 -40.06
N ASP A 403 11.73 -2.56 -40.59
CA ASP A 403 12.60 -2.40 -41.76
C ASP A 403 11.80 -1.96 -43.00
N LEU A 404 10.63 -2.59 -43.24
CA LEU A 404 9.75 -2.21 -44.36
C LEU A 404 9.17 -0.80 -44.20
N ILE A 405 8.80 -0.41 -42.97
CA ILE A 405 8.35 0.96 -42.68
C ILE A 405 9.49 1.95 -42.89
N GLU A 406 10.72 1.63 -42.45
CA GLU A 406 11.90 2.48 -42.63
C GLU A 406 12.17 2.75 -44.11
N SER A 407 12.28 1.69 -44.93
CA SER A 407 12.48 1.81 -46.37
C SER A 407 11.39 2.65 -47.04
N TYR A 408 10.12 2.39 -46.71
CA TYR A 408 9.00 3.17 -47.25
C TYR A 408 9.07 4.65 -46.88
N VAL A 409 9.39 4.97 -45.62
CA VAL A 409 9.52 6.36 -45.15
C VAL A 409 10.63 7.09 -45.93
N LEU A 410 11.77 6.43 -46.14
CA LEU A 410 12.90 7.02 -46.88
C LEU A 410 12.51 7.31 -48.34
N GLU A 411 11.88 6.34 -49.01
CA GLU A 411 11.40 6.51 -50.39
C GLU A 411 10.39 7.66 -50.50
N GLU A 412 9.42 7.72 -49.60
CA GLU A 412 8.40 8.78 -49.63
C GLU A 412 8.99 10.16 -49.37
N ILE A 413 9.91 10.29 -48.40
CA ILE A 413 10.59 11.56 -48.16
C ILE A 413 11.42 11.97 -49.39
N MET A 414 12.05 11.03 -50.10
CA MET A 414 12.75 11.36 -51.36
C MET A 414 11.79 11.83 -52.46
N LYS A 415 10.60 11.23 -52.56
CA LYS A 415 9.61 11.54 -53.61
C LYS A 415 8.86 12.84 -53.37
N LYS A 416 8.32 13.05 -52.17
CA LYS A 416 7.44 14.20 -51.85
C LYS A 416 7.99 15.16 -50.78
N GLY A 417 9.13 14.82 -50.16
CA GLY A 417 9.79 15.66 -49.15
C GLY A 417 9.31 15.48 -47.71
N TYR A 418 8.26 14.68 -47.48
CA TYR A 418 7.68 14.46 -46.16
C TYR A 418 6.92 13.13 -46.06
N VAL A 419 6.56 12.72 -44.85
CA VAL A 419 5.62 11.61 -44.56
C VAL A 419 4.66 12.03 -43.45
N ILE A 420 3.38 11.70 -43.61
CA ILE A 420 2.34 11.78 -42.57
C ILE A 420 1.88 10.37 -42.17
N LEU A 421 1.10 10.29 -41.10
CA LEU A 421 0.64 8.99 -40.59
C LEU A 421 -0.29 8.26 -41.58
N ASP A 422 -1.06 8.99 -42.39
CA ASP A 422 -1.97 8.39 -43.37
C ASP A 422 -1.19 7.62 -44.45
N ASP A 423 -0.02 8.11 -44.86
CA ASP A 423 0.86 7.39 -45.79
C ASP A 423 1.23 5.99 -45.26
N ILE A 424 1.52 5.90 -43.96
CA ILE A 424 1.83 4.62 -43.28
C ILE A 424 0.60 3.72 -43.23
N TYR A 425 -0.58 4.31 -43.08
CA TYR A 425 -1.83 3.56 -43.07
C TYR A 425 -2.21 3.03 -44.45
N ASP A 426 -1.94 3.80 -45.49
CA ASP A 426 -2.28 3.45 -46.87
C ASP A 426 -1.28 2.45 -47.46
N LYS A 427 -0.04 2.41 -46.94
CA LYS A 427 0.93 1.39 -47.34
C LYS A 427 0.49 -0.01 -46.93
N GLN A 428 0.28 -0.88 -47.93
CA GLN A 428 0.13 -2.32 -47.71
C GLN A 428 1.50 -2.93 -47.34
N ILE A 429 1.54 -3.59 -46.19
CA ILE A 429 2.72 -4.31 -45.68
C ILE A 429 2.28 -5.75 -45.45
N ILE A 430 2.98 -6.70 -46.07
CA ILE A 430 2.72 -8.13 -45.98
C ILE A 430 3.96 -8.81 -45.42
N ILE A 431 3.81 -9.62 -44.38
CA ILE A 431 4.89 -10.40 -43.78
C ILE A 431 4.42 -11.83 -43.66
N ASP A 432 5.23 -12.75 -44.18
CA ASP A 432 4.98 -14.19 -44.10
C ASP A 432 3.55 -14.58 -44.59
N GLY A 433 3.04 -13.85 -45.60
CA GLY A 433 1.71 -14.05 -46.20
C GLY A 433 0.56 -13.28 -45.56
N GLU A 434 0.77 -12.62 -44.41
CA GLU A 434 -0.26 -11.90 -43.67
C GLU A 434 -0.14 -10.38 -43.82
N VAL A 435 -1.29 -9.71 -43.99
CA VAL A 435 -1.36 -8.25 -44.06
C VAL A 435 -1.22 -7.65 -42.65
N VAL A 436 -0.28 -6.73 -42.48
CA VAL A 436 -0.05 -6.06 -41.20
C VAL A 436 -1.16 -5.05 -40.91
N GLU A 437 -1.85 -5.25 -39.80
CA GLU A 437 -2.97 -4.41 -39.36
C GLU A 437 -2.57 -2.94 -39.10
N LYS A 438 -3.54 -2.04 -39.27
CA LYS A 438 -3.39 -0.58 -39.10
C LYS A 438 -2.81 -0.20 -37.73
N GLU A 439 -3.27 -0.82 -36.64
CA GLU A 439 -2.73 -0.54 -35.29
C GLU A 439 -1.27 -0.98 -35.16
N ASN A 440 -0.90 -2.11 -35.75
CA ASN A 440 0.48 -2.62 -35.70
C ASN A 440 1.43 -1.73 -36.53
N LYS A 441 0.98 -1.23 -37.69
CA LYS A 441 1.71 -0.22 -38.47
C LYS A 441 1.91 1.07 -37.68
N TYR A 442 0.86 1.59 -37.04
CA TYR A 442 0.96 2.77 -36.17
C TYR A 442 2.00 2.56 -35.06
N ILE A 443 1.90 1.46 -34.30
CA ILE A 443 2.78 1.21 -33.16
C ILE A 443 4.23 1.13 -33.61
N ASN A 444 4.54 0.36 -34.67
CA ASN A 444 5.91 0.17 -35.12
C ASN A 444 6.49 1.43 -35.76
N TYR A 445 5.70 2.19 -36.53
CA TYR A 445 6.12 3.50 -37.03
C TYR A 445 6.48 4.45 -35.88
N LYS A 446 5.63 4.56 -34.84
CA LYS A 446 5.92 5.41 -33.68
C LYS A 446 7.17 4.99 -32.91
N ARG A 447 7.47 3.69 -32.86
CA ARG A 447 8.70 3.15 -32.25
C ARG A 447 9.95 3.42 -33.07
N LEU A 448 9.79 3.64 -34.38
CA LEU A 448 10.88 3.90 -35.31
C LEU A 448 11.24 5.39 -35.41
N ILE A 449 10.30 6.32 -35.13
CA ILE A 449 10.53 7.78 -35.18
C ILE A 449 11.84 8.23 -34.50
N PRO A 450 12.22 7.76 -33.28
CA PRO A 450 13.48 8.18 -32.67
C PRO A 450 14.69 7.87 -33.56
N VAL A 451 14.74 6.67 -34.15
CA VAL A 451 15.79 6.24 -35.08
C VAL A 451 15.79 7.10 -36.33
N LEU A 452 14.62 7.39 -36.89
CA LEU A 452 14.48 8.22 -38.09
C LEU A 452 15.01 9.64 -37.86
N ILE A 453 14.76 10.21 -36.69
CA ILE A 453 15.28 11.52 -36.28
C ILE A 453 16.81 11.49 -36.18
N ASP A 454 17.38 10.49 -35.50
CA ASP A 454 18.82 10.42 -35.24
C ASP A 454 19.64 10.03 -36.46
N LYS A 455 19.25 8.94 -37.13
CA LYS A 455 20.02 8.34 -38.22
C LYS A 455 19.98 9.17 -39.50
N TYR A 456 18.85 9.84 -39.78
CA TYR A 456 18.63 10.54 -41.05
C TYR A 456 18.48 12.06 -40.91
N ASN A 457 18.70 12.61 -39.72
CA ASN A 457 18.51 14.03 -39.41
C ASN A 457 17.11 14.54 -39.81
N PHE A 458 16.08 13.76 -39.49
CA PHE A 458 14.69 14.13 -39.74
C PHE A 458 14.11 14.94 -38.58
N GLU A 459 13.06 15.70 -38.86
CA GLU A 459 12.25 16.41 -37.88
C GLU A 459 10.83 15.87 -37.89
N TYR A 460 10.29 15.60 -36.69
CA TYR A 460 8.94 15.12 -36.49
C TYR A 460 8.15 16.11 -35.62
N ARG A 461 7.24 16.88 -36.23
CA ARG A 461 6.43 17.85 -35.50
C ARG A 461 5.03 18.00 -36.09
N LYS A 462 4.12 18.56 -35.29
CA LYS A 462 2.80 18.93 -35.78
C LYS A 462 2.94 20.03 -36.83
N ALA A 463 2.27 19.89 -37.98
CA ALA A 463 2.29 20.90 -39.03
C ALA A 463 1.81 22.24 -38.46
N ASN A 464 2.59 23.29 -38.65
CA ASN A 464 2.21 24.69 -38.42
C ASN A 464 1.82 25.33 -39.76
N LYS A 465 1.43 26.61 -39.77
CA LYS A 465 1.05 27.32 -41.02
C LYS A 465 2.12 27.22 -42.11
N GLU A 466 3.39 27.33 -41.73
CA GLU A 466 4.56 27.19 -42.60
C GLU A 466 4.62 25.80 -43.26
N LEU A 467 4.56 24.72 -42.47
CA LEU A 467 4.61 23.35 -43.00
C LEU A 467 3.38 22.99 -43.83
N LEU A 468 2.20 23.49 -43.47
CA LEU A 468 0.98 23.33 -44.26
C LEU A 468 1.16 23.92 -45.65
N GLN A 469 1.71 25.12 -45.75
CA GLN A 469 1.99 25.77 -47.03
C GLN A 469 3.11 25.05 -47.80
N ARG A 470 4.23 24.73 -47.13
CA ARG A 470 5.40 24.07 -47.73
C ARG A 470 5.04 22.74 -48.38
N PHE A 471 4.19 21.95 -47.75
CA PHE A 471 3.86 20.59 -48.19
C PHE A 471 2.46 20.44 -48.78
N GLY A 472 1.71 21.55 -48.94
CA GLY A 472 0.36 21.53 -49.50
C GLY A 472 -0.66 20.75 -48.67
N LEU A 473 -0.49 20.69 -47.34
CA LEU A 473 -1.33 19.91 -46.45
C LEU A 473 -2.60 20.70 -46.07
N LYS A 474 -3.74 20.01 -46.04
CA LYS A 474 -5.05 20.60 -45.67
C LYS A 474 -5.36 20.53 -44.18
N GLY A 475 -4.57 19.82 -43.38
CA GLY A 475 -4.86 19.56 -41.97
C GLY A 475 -3.61 19.51 -41.08
N TYR A 476 -3.80 19.79 -39.79
CA TYR A 476 -2.75 19.85 -38.77
C TYR A 476 -2.24 18.46 -38.33
N SER A 477 -1.78 17.68 -39.30
CA SER A 477 -1.16 16.37 -39.11
C SER A 477 0.25 16.49 -38.55
N TYR A 478 0.74 15.44 -37.90
CA TYR A 478 2.17 15.33 -37.62
C TYR A 478 2.90 14.92 -38.89
N VAL A 479 4.00 15.62 -39.16
CA VAL A 479 4.80 15.48 -40.38
C VAL A 479 6.21 15.08 -39.99
N LEU A 480 6.75 14.08 -40.68
CA LEU A 480 8.15 13.69 -40.65
C LEU A 480 8.81 14.16 -41.95
N TYR A 481 9.91 14.91 -41.88
CA TYR A 481 10.60 15.42 -43.06
C TYR A 481 12.09 15.62 -42.78
N LYS A 482 12.90 15.74 -43.83
CA LYS A 482 14.34 16.01 -43.70
C LYS A 482 14.58 17.44 -43.24
N LYS A 483 15.39 17.64 -42.19
CA LYS A 483 15.80 19.00 -41.81
C LYS A 483 16.59 19.63 -42.95
N THR A 484 16.16 20.79 -43.38
CA THR A 484 16.99 21.70 -44.18
C THR A 484 18.08 22.25 -43.26
N ALA A 485 19.32 22.19 -43.72
CA ALA A 485 20.50 22.70 -43.01
C ALA A 485 20.38 24.20 -42.73
#